data_AF-A0A485AKJ4-F1
#
_entry.id   AF-A0A485AKJ4-F1
#
_cell.length_a   1.000
_cell.length_b   1.000
_cell.length_c   1.000
_cell.angle_alpha   90.00
_cell.angle_beta   90.00
_cell.angle_gamma   90.00
#
_symmetry.space_group_name_H-M   'P 1'
#
loop_
_entity.id
_entity.type
_entity.pdbx_description
1 polymer ?
#
loop_
_entity_poly.entity_id
_entity_poly.type
_entity_poly.pdbx_seq_one_letter_code
_entity_poly.pdbx_strand_id
1 'polypeptide(L)'
;MYRWLRTLAAVRLVDLSHYGLPKEPMPQEMIAAGVSLVSFSGDKLLGGPQAGIIVGKKALIAQLQQHPLKRALRADKMTLAALEATLRLYLHPEKLAAELPTLRLLSRSVQDIQQQAERLREPLAAALWR
;
A
#
# COMPACT_ATOMS: atom_id res chain seq x y z
N MET A 1 23.45 -3.83 13.12
CA MET A 1 22.80 -3.91 14.45
C MET A 1 21.55 -3.02 14.38
N TYR A 2 20.34 -3.43 13.99
CA TYR A 2 19.55 -4.66 14.14
C TYR A 2 19.00 -5.11 12.76
N ARG A 3 19.32 -6.32 12.29
CA ARG A 3 18.91 -6.84 10.96
C ARG A 3 17.68 -7.77 11.05
N TRP A 4 16.96 -7.72 12.16
CA TRP A 4 15.97 -8.75 12.50
C TRP A 4 14.56 -8.38 12.04
N LEU A 5 14.09 -7.18 12.39
CA LEU A 5 12.77 -6.66 12.02
C LEU A 5 12.91 -5.25 11.44
N ARG A 6 12.23 -4.96 10.34
CA ARG A 6 12.03 -3.59 9.84
C ARG A 6 10.56 -3.27 9.67
N THR A 7 10.15 -2.12 10.16
CA THR A 7 8.82 -1.56 9.91
C THR A 7 8.93 -0.48 8.85
N LEU A 8 8.08 -0.56 7.83
CA LEU A 8 7.99 0.46 6.80
C LEU A 8 6.77 1.34 7.04
N ALA A 9 7.01 2.64 7.10
CA ALA A 9 5.94 3.63 7.24
C ALA A 9 5.04 3.61 6.01
N ALA A 10 5.55 3.25 4.84
CA ALA A 10 4.79 3.04 3.62
C ALA A 10 5.50 2.00 2.73
N VAL A 11 4.72 1.19 2.00
CA VAL A 11 5.24 0.10 1.16
C VAL A 11 4.51 0.07 -0.16
N ARG A 12 5.25 -0.22 -1.23
CA ARG A 12 4.71 -0.73 -2.49
C ARG A 12 5.39 -2.03 -2.86
N LEU A 13 4.72 -2.79 -3.73
CA LEU A 13 5.24 -4.05 -4.26
C LEU A 13 5.90 -3.89 -5.63
N VAL A 14 5.87 -2.67 -6.20
CA VAL A 14 6.43 -2.33 -7.53
C VAL A 14 7.30 -1.09 -7.45
N ASP A 15 8.26 -0.96 -8.38
CA ASP A 15 9.11 0.22 -8.51
C ASP A 15 8.27 1.42 -8.99
N LEU A 16 8.25 2.46 -8.16
CA LEU A 16 7.48 3.67 -8.40
C LEU A 16 8.09 4.62 -9.41
N SER A 17 9.38 4.50 -9.68
CA SER A 17 10.04 5.34 -10.67
C SER A 17 9.49 5.13 -12.08
N HIS A 18 8.89 3.96 -12.36
CA HIS A 18 8.15 3.69 -13.60
C HIS A 18 6.92 4.60 -13.80
N TYR A 19 6.44 5.23 -12.72
CA TYR A 19 5.29 6.13 -12.72
C TYR A 19 5.68 7.59 -12.44
N GLY A 20 6.96 7.93 -12.55
CA GLY A 20 7.46 9.29 -12.27
C GLY A 20 7.47 9.66 -10.78
N LEU A 21 7.37 8.67 -9.90
CA LEU A 21 7.35 8.87 -8.45
C LEU A 21 8.72 8.52 -7.81
N PRO A 22 9.07 9.10 -6.64
CA PRO A 22 10.30 8.76 -5.95
C PRO A 22 10.43 7.27 -5.63
N LYS A 23 11.67 6.78 -5.58
CA LYS A 23 11.95 5.41 -5.13
C LYS A 23 11.62 5.26 -3.65
N GLU A 24 10.94 4.17 -3.34
CA GLU A 24 10.57 3.78 -1.99
C GLU A 24 11.08 2.35 -1.73
N PRO A 25 11.47 2.03 -0.49
CA PRO A 25 12.00 0.71 -0.18
C PRO A 25 10.92 -0.37 -0.30
N MET A 26 11.24 -1.47 -0.97
CA MET A 26 10.30 -2.58 -1.14
C MET A 26 10.58 -3.75 -0.18
N PRO A 27 9.55 -4.44 0.35
CA PRO A 27 9.73 -5.57 1.25
C PRO A 27 10.62 -6.67 0.64
N GLN A 28 10.48 -6.98 -0.65
CA GLN A 28 11.31 -7.97 -1.33
C GLN A 28 12.80 -7.62 -1.30
N GLU A 29 13.17 -6.35 -1.46
CA GLU A 29 14.56 -5.90 -1.42
C GLU A 29 15.14 -6.04 0.00
N MET A 30 14.35 -5.73 1.02
CA MET A 30 14.75 -5.90 2.41
C MET A 30 14.97 -7.37 2.77
N ILE A 31 14.06 -8.25 2.35
CA ILE A 31 14.20 -9.69 2.55
C ILE A 31 15.45 -10.21 1.83
N ALA A 32 15.66 -9.82 0.56
CA ALA A 32 16.88 -10.15 -0.19
C ALA A 32 18.15 -9.63 0.50
N ALA A 33 18.07 -8.44 1.11
CA ALA A 33 19.13 -7.85 1.93
C ALA A 33 19.26 -8.49 3.33
N GLY A 34 18.65 -9.65 3.58
CA GLY A 34 18.85 -10.45 4.79
C GLY A 34 18.05 -10.00 6.02
N VAL A 35 17.07 -9.10 5.86
CA VAL A 35 16.12 -8.78 6.93
C VAL A 35 15.25 -10.00 7.20
N SER A 36 15.08 -10.38 8.47
CA SER A 36 14.37 -11.62 8.82
C SER A 36 12.85 -11.48 8.83
N LEU A 37 12.34 -10.30 9.17
CA LEU A 37 10.93 -9.91 9.11
C LEU A 37 10.79 -8.47 8.64
N VAL A 38 9.80 -8.20 7.80
CA VAL A 38 9.39 -6.85 7.39
C VAL A 38 7.90 -6.70 7.70
N SER A 39 7.52 -5.60 8.32
CA SER A 39 6.12 -5.25 8.57
C SER A 39 5.75 -3.91 7.93
N PHE A 40 4.49 -3.80 7.47
CA PHE A 40 4.00 -2.59 6.82
C PHE A 40 2.47 -2.49 6.83
N SER A 41 1.96 -1.28 6.58
CA SER A 41 0.53 -0.99 6.48
C SER A 41 -0.01 -1.31 5.07
N GLY A 42 -1.20 -1.90 4.99
CA GLY A 42 -1.89 -2.21 3.74
C GLY A 42 -2.65 -1.04 3.10
N ASP A 43 -3.00 -0.02 3.88
CA ASP A 43 -3.86 1.13 3.51
C ASP A 43 -3.11 2.38 3.08
N LYS A 44 -1.78 2.30 2.99
CA LYS A 44 -0.94 3.42 2.56
C LYS A 44 -0.61 3.29 1.08
N LEU A 45 0.68 3.21 0.76
CA LEU A 45 1.14 3.13 -0.62
C LEU A 45 0.80 1.80 -1.31
N LEU A 46 0.46 0.74 -0.55
CA LEU A 46 -0.08 -0.49 -1.12
C LEU A 46 -1.46 -0.26 -1.74
N GLY A 47 -2.25 0.68 -1.19
CA GLY A 47 -3.57 1.06 -1.70
C GLY A 47 -4.69 0.06 -1.41
N GLY A 48 -4.51 -0.79 -0.39
CA GLY A 48 -5.52 -1.75 0.06
C GLY A 48 -6.27 -1.28 1.32
N PRO A 49 -6.89 -2.21 2.07
CA PRO A 49 -7.60 -1.89 3.31
C PRO A 49 -6.63 -1.72 4.50
N GLN A 50 -7.16 -1.21 5.63
CA GLN A 50 -6.41 -1.12 6.87
C GLN A 50 -5.98 -2.52 7.32
N ALA A 51 -4.68 -2.78 7.24
CA ALA A 51 -4.10 -4.07 7.58
C ALA A 51 -2.65 -3.92 8.02
N GLY A 52 -2.21 -4.73 8.98
CA GLY A 52 -0.80 -4.96 9.27
C GLY A 52 -0.33 -6.21 8.55
N ILE A 53 0.62 -6.05 7.62
CA ILE A 53 1.19 -7.16 6.83
C ILE A 53 2.58 -7.45 7.37
N ILE A 54 2.89 -8.73 7.59
CA ILE A 54 4.22 -9.18 8.02
C ILE A 54 4.71 -10.25 7.04
N VAL A 55 5.89 -10.05 6.46
CA VAL A 55 6.56 -10.98 5.54
C VAL A 55 7.95 -11.33 6.07
N GLY A 56 8.42 -12.54 5.82
CA GLY A 56 9.79 -12.94 6.19
C GLY A 56 9.95 -14.44 6.44
N LYS A 57 10.88 -14.81 7.31
CA LYS A 57 11.27 -16.22 7.52
C LYS A 57 10.13 -17.06 8.08
N LYS A 58 9.88 -18.23 7.47
CA LYS A 58 8.82 -19.18 7.85
C LYS A 58 8.81 -19.51 9.34
N ALA A 59 9.97 -19.79 9.94
CA ALA A 59 10.07 -20.12 11.37
C ALA A 59 9.59 -18.97 12.27
N LEU A 60 9.91 -17.72 11.92
CA LEU A 60 9.48 -16.54 12.69
C LEU A 60 7.99 -16.26 12.50
N ILE A 61 7.46 -16.43 11.29
CA ILE A 61 6.01 -16.33 11.04
C ILE A 61 5.25 -17.40 11.84
N ALA A 62 5.76 -18.64 11.91
CA ALA A 62 5.15 -19.70 12.71
C ALA A 62 5.12 -19.36 14.20
N GLN A 63 6.19 -18.77 14.74
CA GLN A 63 6.22 -18.28 16.12
C GLN A 63 5.19 -17.15 16.35
N LEU A 64 5.12 -16.16 15.46
CA LEU A 64 4.10 -15.10 15.53
C LEU A 64 2.68 -15.67 15.49
N GLN A 65 2.47 -16.73 14.69
CA GLN A 65 1.19 -17.41 14.58
C GLN A 65 0.78 -18.21 15.82
N GLN A 66 1.67 -18.43 16.78
CA GLN A 66 1.37 -19.07 18.06
C GLN A 66 1.19 -18.05 19.20
N HIS A 67 1.48 -16.76 18.95
CA HIS A 67 1.41 -15.72 19.97
C HIS A 67 -0.04 -15.50 20.47
N PRO A 68 -0.29 -15.36 21.79
CA PRO A 68 -1.65 -15.20 22.34
C PRO A 68 -2.45 -14.04 21.73
N LEU A 69 -1.76 -12.94 21.37
CA LEU A 69 -2.39 -11.78 20.75
C LEU A 69 -2.88 -12.02 19.31
N LYS A 70 -2.50 -13.11 18.64
CA LYS A 70 -2.95 -13.39 17.26
C LYS A 70 -4.47 -13.37 17.14
N ARG A 71 -5.18 -13.91 18.13
CA ARG A 71 -6.65 -13.98 18.09
C ARG A 71 -7.28 -12.59 18.21
N ALA A 72 -6.68 -11.70 19.00
CA ALA A 72 -7.13 -10.33 19.19
C ALA A 72 -6.80 -9.45 17.97
N LEU A 73 -5.67 -9.70 17.29
CA LEU A 73 -5.19 -8.93 16.14
C LEU A 73 -5.60 -9.52 14.78
N ARG A 74 -6.49 -10.53 14.77
CA ARG A 74 -6.90 -11.20 13.53
C ARG A 74 -7.73 -10.26 12.66
N ALA A 75 -7.34 -10.09 11.40
CA ALA A 75 -8.13 -9.39 10.40
C ALA A 75 -9.50 -10.04 10.21
N ASP A 76 -10.52 -9.21 10.00
CA ASP A 76 -11.88 -9.66 9.68
C ASP A 76 -11.99 -10.11 8.22
N LYS A 77 -13.13 -10.73 7.88
CA LYS A 77 -13.39 -11.30 6.55
C LYS A 77 -13.38 -10.24 5.45
N MET A 78 -13.89 -9.04 5.71
CA MET A 78 -13.94 -7.96 4.73
C MET A 78 -12.53 -7.42 4.46
N THR A 79 -11.73 -7.20 5.51
CA THR A 79 -10.33 -6.78 5.37
C THR A 79 -9.53 -7.80 4.55
N LEU A 80 -9.70 -9.10 4.80
CA LEU A 80 -9.02 -10.14 4.03
C LEU A 80 -9.47 -10.16 2.56
N ALA A 81 -10.76 -10.05 2.28
CA ALA A 81 -11.29 -10.03 0.91
C ALA A 81 -10.82 -8.80 0.12
N ALA A 82 -10.84 -7.62 0.74
CA ALA A 82 -10.35 -6.39 0.12
C ALA A 82 -8.83 -6.42 -0.10
N LEU A 83 -8.07 -7.01 0.83
CA LEU A 83 -6.63 -7.19 0.68
C LEU A 83 -6.32 -8.15 -0.47
N GLU A 84 -7.03 -9.27 -0.59
CA GLU A 84 -6.89 -10.20 -1.70
C GLU A 84 -7.18 -9.51 -3.05
N ALA A 85 -8.29 -8.78 -3.16
CA ALA A 85 -8.63 -8.03 -4.36
C ALA A 85 -7.54 -7.02 -4.73
N THR A 86 -6.99 -6.31 -3.75
CA THR A 86 -5.87 -5.37 -3.95
C THR A 86 -4.63 -6.10 -4.47
N LEU A 87 -4.23 -7.20 -3.82
CA LEU A 87 -3.04 -7.96 -4.20
C LEU A 87 -3.18 -8.59 -5.60
N ARG A 88 -4.38 -8.95 -6.03
CA ARG A 88 -4.65 -9.42 -7.40
C ARG A 88 -4.35 -8.34 -8.45
N LEU A 89 -4.60 -7.07 -8.16
CA LEU A 89 -4.22 -5.97 -9.09
C LEU A 89 -2.70 -5.93 -9.32
N TYR A 90 -1.91 -6.21 -8.29
CA TYR A 90 -0.44 -6.24 -8.39
C TYR A 90 0.10 -7.37 -9.28
N LEU A 91 -0.73 -8.37 -9.63
CA LEU A 91 -0.38 -9.40 -10.61
C LEU A 91 -0.46 -8.90 -12.07
N HIS A 92 -1.06 -7.73 -12.29
CA HIS A 92 -1.26 -7.10 -13.60
C HIS A 92 -0.60 -5.70 -13.64
N PRO A 93 0.75 -5.63 -13.59
CA PRO A 93 1.48 -4.35 -13.50
C PRO A 93 1.15 -3.38 -14.64
N GLU A 94 0.78 -3.88 -15.81
CA GLU A 94 0.39 -3.10 -16.99
C GLU A 94 -0.94 -2.35 -16.82
N LYS A 95 -1.82 -2.79 -15.90
CA LYS A 95 -3.10 -2.14 -15.58
C LYS A 95 -3.10 -1.45 -14.22
N LEU A 96 -2.08 -1.68 -13.41
CA LEU A 96 -2.04 -1.28 -12.00
C LEU A 96 -2.30 0.22 -11.79
N ALA A 97 -1.69 1.10 -12.59
CA ALA A 97 -1.90 2.54 -12.47
C ALA A 97 -3.30 3.01 -12.89
N ALA A 98 -4.03 2.23 -13.69
CA ALA A 98 -5.41 2.55 -14.06
C ALA A 98 -6.42 2.00 -13.04
N GLU A 99 -6.13 0.82 -12.46
CA GLU A 99 -7.06 0.08 -11.62
C GLU A 99 -6.89 0.34 -10.12
N LEU A 100 -5.66 0.57 -9.63
CA LEU A 100 -5.39 0.86 -8.22
C LEU A 100 -5.56 2.36 -7.94
N PRO A 101 -6.58 2.80 -7.18
CA PRO A 101 -6.88 4.23 -7.02
C PRO A 101 -5.73 5.05 -6.44
N THR A 102 -5.03 4.50 -5.44
CA THR A 102 -3.88 5.17 -4.82
C THR A 102 -2.77 5.45 -5.82
N LEU A 103 -2.43 4.48 -6.68
CA LEU A 103 -1.40 4.70 -7.70
C LEU A 103 -1.90 5.66 -8.78
N ARG A 104 -3.12 5.46 -9.28
CA ARG A 104 -3.76 6.32 -10.29
C ARG A 104 -3.74 7.79 -9.90
N LEU A 105 -4.11 8.10 -8.66
CA LEU A 105 -4.18 9.47 -8.18
C LEU A 105 -2.82 10.09 -7.90
N LEU A 106 -1.82 9.28 -7.51
CA LEU A 106 -0.47 9.76 -7.28
C LEU A 106 0.32 9.95 -8.58
N SER A 107 0.01 9.17 -9.63
CA SER A 107 0.70 9.24 -10.92
C SER A 107 -0.03 10.06 -11.98
N ARG A 108 -1.15 10.71 -11.64
CA ARG A 108 -1.89 11.56 -12.59
C ARG A 108 -1.09 12.79 -12.99
N SER A 109 -1.34 13.30 -14.20
CA SER A 109 -0.62 14.48 -14.68
C SER A 109 -1.05 15.74 -13.93
N VAL A 110 -0.17 16.76 -13.93
CA VAL A 110 -0.53 18.09 -13.42
C VAL A 110 -1.71 18.68 -14.20
N GLN A 111 -1.80 18.40 -15.50
CA GLN A 111 -2.91 18.83 -16.35
C GLN A 111 -4.25 18.22 -15.88
N ASP A 112 -4.29 16.94 -15.53
CA ASP A 112 -5.50 16.29 -15.02
C ASP A 112 -5.96 16.92 -13.69
N ILE A 113 -5.00 17.32 -12.85
CA ILE A 113 -5.28 18.02 -11.58
C ILE A 113 -5.88 19.40 -11.87
N GLN A 114 -5.31 20.16 -12.81
CA GLN A 114 -5.80 21.48 -13.22
C GLN A 114 -7.22 21.39 -13.79
N GLN A 115 -7.47 20.45 -14.70
CA GLN A 115 -8.79 20.23 -15.27
C GLN A 115 -9.82 19.80 -14.21
N GLN A 116 -9.41 19.03 -13.21
CA GLN A 116 -10.30 18.72 -12.07
C GLN A 116 -10.62 19.99 -11.26
N ALA A 117 -9.62 20.84 -10.99
CA ALA A 117 -9.82 22.09 -10.26
C ALA A 117 -10.77 23.05 -11.00
N GLU A 118 -10.58 23.21 -12.32
CA GLU A 118 -11.44 24.05 -13.16
C GLU A 118 -12.90 23.58 -13.16
N ARG A 119 -13.13 22.27 -13.30
CA ARG A 119 -14.48 21.68 -13.24
C ARG A 119 -15.17 21.90 -11.90
N LEU A 120 -14.40 21.93 -10.80
CA LEU A 120 -14.94 22.11 -9.46
C LEU A 120 -15.12 23.58 -9.07
N ARG A 121 -14.57 24.53 -9.84
CA ARG A 121 -14.55 25.96 -9.49
C ARG A 121 -15.95 26.54 -9.27
N GLU A 122 -16.81 26.46 -10.28
CA GLU A 122 -18.17 27.05 -10.21
C GLU A 122 -19.06 26.34 -9.17
N PRO A 123 -19.13 24.98 -9.12
CA PRO A 123 -19.92 24.31 -8.09
C PRO A 123 -19.45 24.61 -6.67
N LEU A 124 -18.14 24.71 -6.45
CA LEU A 124 -17.58 25.01 -5.13
C LEU A 124 -17.87 26.47 -4.72
N ALA A 125 -17.72 27.42 -5.65
CA ALA A 125 -18.08 28.82 -5.39
C ALA A 125 -19.57 28.95 -5.03
N ALA A 126 -20.46 28.28 -5.77
CA ALA A 126 -21.89 28.30 -5.47
C ALA A 126 -22.24 27.66 -4.10
N ALA A 127 -21.46 26.69 -3.63
CA ALA A 127 -21.66 26.02 -2.35
C ALA A 127 -21.10 26.79 -1.15
N LEU A 128 -19.99 27.52 -1.33
CA LEU A 128 -19.31 28.26 -0.26
C LEU A 128 -19.90 29.67 -0.01
N TRP A 129 -20.62 30.24 -0.97
CA TRP A 129 -21.29 31.54 -0.86
C TRP A 129 -22.79 31.44 -0.49
N ARG A 130 -23.21 30.29 0.02
CA ARG A 130 -24.46 30.11 0.76
C ARG A 130 -24.21 30.23 2.25
#